data_AF-A0A662FV67-F1
#
_entry.id   AF-A0A662FV67-F1
#
_cell.length_a   1.000
_cell.length_b   1.000
_cell.length_c   1.000
_cell.angle_alpha   90.00
_cell.angle_beta   90.00
_cell.angle_gamma   90.00
#
_symmetry.space_group_name_H-M   'P 1'
#
loop_
_entity.id
_entity.type
_entity.pdbx_description
1 polymer ?
#
loop_
_entity_poly.entity_id
_entity_poly.type
_entity_poly.pdbx_seq_one_letter_code
_entity_poly.pdbx_strand_id
1 'polypeptide(L)'
;MSKKERFLVALRREIPDMVPVSPLIHNRFAYTTLGKTGWRAVFEIHQMIGSIYFRGPTSIKWRVRLPEGWAEISRSWREAHKIITDHLIKTPFGLLRERTISGFNPRDPLSSKTTEFLIKSERDYELYKAYLEVWLRRAEPDFKEISEACRVMG
;
A
#
# COMPACT_ATOMS: atom_id res chain seq x y z
N MET A 1 14.97 4.98 -29.25
CA MET A 1 15.31 3.94 -28.24
C MET A 1 14.08 3.64 -27.38
N SER A 2 13.89 2.41 -26.93
CA SER A 2 12.89 2.04 -25.92
C SER A 2 13.22 2.66 -24.56
N LYS A 3 12.24 2.74 -23.64
CA LYS A 3 12.46 3.26 -22.27
C LYS A 3 13.58 2.49 -21.54
N LYS A 4 13.61 1.17 -21.72
CA LYS A 4 14.63 0.28 -21.16
C LYS A 4 16.00 0.51 -21.80
N GLU A 5 16.06 0.65 -23.13
CA GLU A 5 17.30 0.98 -23.83
C GLU A 5 17.88 2.31 -23.35
N ARG A 6 17.08 3.37 -23.25
CA ARG A 6 17.52 4.67 -22.74
C ARG A 6 18.15 4.57 -21.35
N PHE A 7 17.49 3.82 -20.46
CA PHE A 7 18.00 3.59 -19.12
C PHE A 7 19.33 2.83 -19.14
N LEU A 8 19.45 1.76 -19.93
CA LEU A 8 20.68 0.98 -20.05
C LEU A 8 21.83 1.77 -20.69
N VAL A 9 21.56 2.58 -21.71
CA VAL A 9 22.53 3.50 -22.35
C VAL A 9 23.05 4.51 -21.33
N ALA A 10 22.16 5.13 -20.56
CA ALA A 10 22.56 6.05 -19.49
C ALA A 10 23.41 5.35 -18.40
N LEU A 11 23.07 4.12 -18.01
CA LEU A 11 23.88 3.33 -17.06
C LEU A 11 25.29 3.00 -17.60
N ARG A 12 25.42 2.83 -18.91
CA ARG A 12 26.72 2.64 -19.59
C ARG A 12 27.50 3.94 -19.75
N ARG A 13 26.98 5.07 -19.28
CA ARG A 13 27.54 6.43 -19.44
C ARG A 13 27.61 6.88 -20.90
N GLU A 14 26.75 6.31 -21.74
CA GLU A 14 26.54 6.75 -23.13
C GLU A 14 25.43 7.82 -23.18
N ILE A 15 25.24 8.46 -24.33
CA ILE A 15 24.24 9.52 -24.52
C ILE A 15 22.94 8.91 -25.08
N PRO A 16 21.85 8.85 -24.30
CA PRO A 16 20.56 8.43 -24.81
C PRO A 16 19.93 9.50 -25.70
N ASP A 17 19.02 9.10 -26.59
CA ASP A 17 18.20 10.00 -27.42
C ASP A 17 17.30 10.94 -26.59
N MET A 18 17.04 10.60 -25.32
CA MET A 18 16.34 11.41 -24.34
C MET A 18 16.79 11.02 -22.93
N VAL A 19 16.93 12.01 -22.03
CA VAL A 19 17.31 11.76 -20.63
C VAL A 19 16.25 10.87 -19.96
N PRO A 20 16.62 9.68 -19.43
CA PRO A 20 15.69 8.84 -18.71
C PRO A 20 15.35 9.45 -17.35
N VAL A 21 14.11 9.89 -17.16
CA VAL A 21 13.61 10.44 -15.89
C VAL A 21 12.49 9.56 -15.32
N SER A 22 12.50 9.37 -14.00
CA SER A 22 11.42 8.72 -13.24
C SER A 22 11.07 9.59 -12.02
N PRO A 23 10.14 10.55 -12.15
CA PRO A 23 9.76 11.40 -11.03
C PRO A 23 9.04 10.59 -9.95
N LEU A 24 9.13 11.01 -8.69
CA LEU A 24 8.32 10.41 -7.63
C LEU A 24 6.85 10.86 -7.80
N ILE A 25 5.97 9.93 -8.18
CA ILE A 25 4.52 10.18 -8.29
C ILE A 25 3.81 9.54 -7.11
N HIS A 26 3.17 10.37 -6.28
CA HIS A 26 2.40 9.90 -5.13
C HIS A 26 0.97 9.52 -5.51
N ASN A 27 0.36 8.62 -4.73
CA ASN A 27 -1.01 8.13 -4.94
C ASN A 27 -2.07 9.26 -4.98
N ARG A 28 -1.82 10.36 -4.24
CA ARG A 28 -2.67 11.57 -4.27
C ARG A 28 -2.66 12.25 -5.64
N PHE A 29 -1.50 12.34 -6.30
CA PHE A 29 -1.42 12.90 -7.66
C PHE A 29 -2.18 12.03 -8.65
N ALA A 30 -1.98 10.70 -8.59
CA ALA A 30 -2.72 9.76 -9.44
C ALA A 30 -4.24 9.86 -9.25
N TYR A 31 -4.70 10.07 -8.01
CA TYR A 31 -6.12 10.27 -7.72
C TYR A 31 -6.66 11.59 -8.24
N THR A 32 -5.93 12.70 -8.08
CA THR A 32 -6.34 13.99 -8.65
C THR A 32 -6.44 13.94 -10.18
N THR A 33 -5.55 13.21 -10.84
CA THR A 33 -5.50 13.14 -12.31
C THR A 33 -6.45 12.09 -12.90
N LEU A 34 -6.60 10.92 -12.27
CA LEU A 34 -7.35 9.77 -12.84
C LEU A 34 -8.57 9.35 -12.03
N GLY A 35 -8.80 9.93 -10.84
CA GLY A 35 -9.83 9.46 -9.90
C GLY A 35 -9.59 8.06 -9.33
N LYS A 36 -8.38 7.50 -9.53
CA LYS A 36 -8.00 6.13 -9.15
C LYS A 36 -6.79 6.15 -8.21
N THR A 37 -6.65 5.09 -7.42
CA THR A 37 -5.50 4.88 -6.52
C THR A 37 -4.80 3.57 -6.80
N GLY A 38 -3.63 3.39 -6.17
CA GLY A 38 -2.84 2.17 -6.22
C GLY A 38 -1.78 2.19 -7.30
N TRP A 39 -0.96 1.14 -7.33
CA TRP A 39 0.22 1.06 -8.20
C TRP A 39 -0.14 1.17 -9.69
N ARG A 40 -1.32 0.67 -10.11
CA ARG A 40 -1.81 0.76 -11.50
C ARG A 40 -2.03 2.21 -11.93
N ALA A 41 -2.70 3.01 -11.09
CA ALA A 41 -2.96 4.41 -11.38
C ALA A 41 -1.65 5.22 -11.45
N VAL A 42 -0.72 4.96 -10.53
CA VAL A 42 0.61 5.57 -10.54
C VAL A 42 1.37 5.18 -11.82
N PHE A 43 1.36 3.90 -12.20
CA PHE A 43 1.97 3.42 -13.43
C PHE A 43 1.36 4.07 -14.69
N GLU A 44 0.04 4.21 -14.74
CA GLU A 44 -0.68 4.87 -15.84
C GLU A 44 -0.21 6.33 -16.02
N ILE A 45 -0.09 7.12 -14.94
CA ILE A 45 0.49 8.47 -15.00
C ILE A 45 1.92 8.43 -15.56
N HIS A 46 2.75 7.52 -15.07
CA HIS A 46 4.11 7.37 -15.56
C HIS A 46 4.19 7.06 -17.06
N GLN A 47 3.23 6.31 -17.60
CA GLN A 47 3.11 6.09 -19.04
C GLN A 47 2.68 7.35 -19.79
N MET A 48 1.69 8.09 -19.26
CA MET A 48 1.20 9.34 -19.85
C MET A 48 2.30 10.40 -19.99
N ILE A 49 3.18 10.55 -19.00
CA ILE A 49 4.26 11.55 -19.01
C ILE A 49 5.55 11.06 -19.71
N GLY A 50 5.54 9.85 -20.28
CA GLY A 50 6.71 9.30 -20.98
C GLY A 50 7.90 8.92 -20.10
N SER A 51 7.72 8.87 -18.77
CA SER A 51 8.79 8.52 -17.83
C SER A 51 9.30 7.08 -18.03
N ILE A 52 10.51 6.81 -17.54
CA ILE A 52 11.16 5.49 -17.59
C ILE A 52 10.81 4.60 -16.41
N TYR A 53 9.63 4.77 -15.82
CA TYR A 53 9.22 3.94 -14.70
C TYR A 53 8.78 2.55 -15.19
N PHE A 54 9.65 1.56 -15.00
CA PHE A 54 9.43 0.16 -15.38
C PHE A 54 9.30 -0.80 -14.18
N ARG A 55 9.47 -0.30 -12.94
CA ARG A 55 9.21 -1.05 -11.69
C ARG A 55 8.68 -0.10 -10.63
N GLY A 56 7.39 -0.20 -10.34
CA GLY A 56 6.82 0.53 -9.22
C GLY A 56 7.15 -0.09 -7.86
N PRO A 57 6.84 0.60 -6.75
CA PRO A 57 6.95 0.04 -5.41
C PRO A 57 5.81 -0.95 -5.22
N THR A 58 5.94 -2.11 -5.86
CA THR A 58 5.13 -3.29 -5.60
C THR A 58 5.98 -4.23 -4.76
N SER A 59 5.39 -4.73 -3.67
CA SER A 59 6.04 -5.64 -2.75
C SER A 59 5.29 -6.96 -2.70
N ILE A 60 5.99 -8.00 -2.24
CA ILE A 60 5.34 -9.25 -1.87
C ILE A 60 4.43 -8.96 -0.67
N LYS A 61 3.15 -9.30 -0.79
CA LYS A 61 2.20 -9.26 0.32
C LYS A 61 2.31 -10.54 1.12
N TRP A 62 1.70 -10.58 2.28
CA TRP A 62 1.68 -11.75 3.15
C TRP A 62 0.25 -12.18 3.38
N ARG A 63 0.01 -13.49 3.25
CA ARG A 63 -1.25 -14.12 3.61
C ARG A 63 -1.05 -14.90 4.89
N VAL A 64 -1.94 -14.73 5.85
CA VAL A 64 -1.87 -15.42 7.13
C VAL A 64 -3.18 -16.13 7.41
N ARG A 65 -3.11 -17.44 7.64
CA ARG A 65 -4.26 -18.23 8.09
C ARG A 65 -4.23 -18.33 9.61
N LEU A 66 -4.90 -17.38 10.27
CA LEU A 66 -4.96 -17.31 11.73
C LEU A 66 -5.68 -18.55 12.31
N PRO A 67 -5.21 -19.09 13.45
CA PRO A 67 -5.88 -20.21 14.11
C PRO A 67 -7.22 -19.78 14.74
N GLU A 68 -8.02 -20.75 15.15
CA GLU A 68 -9.29 -20.49 15.84
C GLU A 68 -9.08 -19.58 17.06
N GLY A 69 -10.02 -18.65 17.28
CA GLY A 69 -9.94 -17.64 18.34
C GLY A 69 -9.13 -16.40 17.97
N TRP A 70 -8.35 -16.43 16.88
CA TRP A 70 -7.60 -15.29 16.36
C TRP A 70 -8.27 -14.73 15.10
N ALA A 71 -8.31 -13.40 14.97
CA ALA A 71 -8.85 -12.77 13.77
C ALA A 71 -8.24 -11.38 13.55
N GLU A 72 -8.08 -11.02 12.28
CA GLU A 72 -7.82 -9.65 11.84
C GLU A 72 -9.00 -9.19 10.99
N ILE A 73 -9.67 -8.11 11.40
CA ILE A 73 -10.92 -7.66 10.80
C ILE A 73 -10.82 -6.17 10.54
N SER A 74 -11.12 -5.76 9.31
CA SER A 74 -11.29 -4.35 8.98
C SER A 74 -12.77 -4.07 8.69
N ARG A 75 -13.34 -3.06 9.33
CA ARG A 75 -14.71 -2.61 9.11
C ARG A 75 -14.71 -1.14 8.77
N SER A 76 -15.29 -0.78 7.64
CA SER A 76 -15.39 0.61 7.20
C SER A 76 -16.84 1.01 6.97
N TRP A 77 -17.18 2.23 7.36
CA TRP A 77 -18.48 2.84 7.08
C TRP A 77 -18.33 4.33 6.80
N ARG A 78 -19.34 4.91 6.15
CA ARG A 78 -19.36 6.32 5.79
C ARG A 78 -20.16 7.12 6.82
N GLU A 79 -19.59 8.22 7.28
CA GLU A 79 -20.27 9.23 8.09
C GLU A 79 -20.13 10.59 7.39
N ALA A 80 -21.24 11.08 6.81
CA ALA A 80 -21.24 12.23 5.91
C ALA A 80 -20.18 12.09 4.79
N HIS A 81 -19.19 12.99 4.74
CA HIS A 81 -18.10 12.96 3.75
C HIS A 81 -16.88 12.12 4.19
N LYS A 82 -16.90 11.56 5.40
CA LYS A 82 -15.78 10.84 5.99
C LYS A 82 -15.99 9.33 5.89
N ILE A 83 -14.89 8.59 5.80
CA ILE A 83 -14.89 7.13 5.96
C ILE A 83 -14.17 6.83 7.26
N ILE A 84 -14.87 6.15 8.17
CA ILE A 84 -14.29 5.63 9.40
C ILE A 84 -13.98 4.17 9.18
N THR A 85 -12.79 3.77 9.59
CA THR A 85 -12.34 2.38 9.53
C THR A 85 -11.86 1.96 10.91
N ASP A 86 -12.47 0.91 11.45
CA ASP A 86 -11.95 0.18 12.59
C ASP A 86 -11.14 -1.02 12.09
N HIS A 87 -9.88 -1.10 12.52
CA HIS A 87 -9.04 -2.28 12.39
C HIS A 87 -9.00 -2.99 13.73
N LEU A 88 -9.38 -4.27 13.74
CA LEU A 88 -9.53 -5.08 14.92
C LEU A 88 -8.61 -6.28 14.85
N ILE A 89 -7.85 -6.52 15.93
CA ILE A 89 -7.10 -7.75 16.13
C ILE A 89 -7.70 -8.47 17.33
N LYS A 90 -8.36 -9.59 17.06
CA LYS A 90 -8.86 -10.50 18.09
C LYS A 90 -7.79 -11.54 18.39
N THR A 91 -7.53 -11.73 19.67
CA THR A 91 -6.72 -12.82 20.22
C THR A 91 -7.59 -13.58 21.24
N PRO A 92 -7.20 -14.80 21.66
CA PRO A 92 -7.84 -15.48 22.78
C PRO A 92 -7.79 -14.71 24.10
N PHE A 93 -6.86 -13.75 24.22
CA PHE A 93 -6.57 -13.03 25.47
C PHE A 93 -7.19 -11.62 25.52
N GLY A 94 -7.72 -11.14 24.39
CA GLY A 94 -8.25 -9.79 24.28
C GLY A 94 -8.44 -9.30 22.85
N LEU A 95 -8.95 -8.08 22.74
CA LEU A 95 -9.25 -7.41 21.49
C LEU A 95 -8.48 -6.08 21.43
N LEU A 96 -7.73 -5.89 20.34
CA LEU A 96 -7.14 -4.60 20.00
C LEU A 96 -7.99 -3.91 18.95
N ARG A 97 -8.03 -2.58 19.03
CA ARG A 97 -8.72 -1.73 18.07
C ARG A 97 -7.87 -0.53 17.73
N GLU A 98 -7.67 -0.33 16.44
CA GLU A 98 -7.27 0.94 15.85
C GLU A 98 -8.46 1.56 15.13
N ARG A 99 -8.58 2.88 15.20
CA ARG A 99 -9.54 3.65 14.41
C ARG A 99 -8.83 4.68 13.57
N THR A 100 -9.15 4.66 12.29
CA THR A 100 -8.70 5.66 11.32
C THR A 100 -9.89 6.37 10.70
N ILE A 101 -9.71 7.65 10.38
CA ILE A 101 -10.67 8.46 9.62
C ILE A 101 -9.98 8.93 8.36
N SER A 102 -10.62 8.74 7.21
CA SER A 102 -10.22 9.30 5.92
C SER A 102 -11.30 10.22 5.36
N GLY A 103 -10.92 11.05 4.41
CA GLY A 103 -11.87 11.96 3.75
C GLY A 103 -12.35 13.12 4.62
N PHE A 104 -11.69 13.42 5.75
CA PHE A 104 -12.05 14.56 6.59
C PHE A 104 -11.84 15.92 5.90
N ASN A 105 -10.91 15.98 4.94
CA ASN A 105 -10.78 17.08 3.98
C ASN A 105 -11.45 16.69 2.66
N PRO A 106 -12.60 17.30 2.28
CA PRO A 106 -13.28 16.99 1.02
C PRO A 106 -12.41 17.21 -0.23
N ARG A 107 -11.40 18.08 -0.17
CA ARG A 107 -10.48 18.36 -1.28
C ARG A 107 -9.32 17.37 -1.38
N ASP A 108 -9.10 16.57 -0.34
CA ASP A 108 -8.08 15.52 -0.30
C ASP A 108 -8.67 14.27 0.38
N PRO A 109 -9.52 13.51 -0.34
CA PRO A 109 -10.24 12.39 0.23
C PRO A 109 -9.34 11.22 0.65
N LEU A 110 -8.09 11.19 0.17
CA LEU A 110 -7.10 10.17 0.53
C LEU A 110 -6.31 10.52 1.80
N SER A 111 -6.45 11.75 2.31
CA SER A 111 -5.88 12.10 3.60
C SER A 111 -6.58 11.32 4.70
N SER A 112 -5.79 10.58 5.49
CA SER A 112 -6.26 9.81 6.63
C SER A 112 -5.51 10.20 7.90
N LYS A 113 -6.14 9.95 9.05
CA LYS A 113 -5.56 10.14 10.36
C LYS A 113 -6.03 9.03 11.29
N THR A 114 -5.10 8.45 12.05
CA THR A 114 -5.41 7.57 13.17
C THR A 114 -5.95 8.42 14.33
N THR A 115 -7.16 8.12 14.77
CA THR A 115 -7.82 8.78 15.92
C THR A 115 -7.74 7.96 17.18
N GLU A 116 -7.56 6.65 17.05
CA GLU A 116 -7.34 5.73 18.15
C GLU A 116 -6.25 4.76 17.75
N PHE A 117 -5.11 4.74 18.45
CA PHE A 117 -4.01 3.83 18.16
C PHE A 117 -4.30 2.42 18.64
N LEU A 118 -3.77 1.43 17.93
CA LEU A 118 -3.91 0.01 18.27
C LEU A 118 -3.39 -0.32 19.68
N ILE A 119 -2.25 0.26 20.04
CA ILE A 119 -1.54 0.04 21.31
C ILE A 119 -1.65 1.30 22.15
N LYS A 120 -2.26 1.21 23.33
CA LYS A 120 -2.48 2.33 24.25
C LYS A 120 -1.86 2.09 25.63
N SER A 121 -1.44 0.85 25.88
CA SER A 121 -0.88 0.38 27.14
C SER A 121 0.12 -0.75 26.88
N GLU A 122 0.91 -1.09 27.90
CA GLU A 122 1.80 -2.26 27.87
C GLU A 122 1.04 -3.57 27.65
N ARG A 123 -0.15 -3.71 28.25
CA ARG A 123 -1.01 -4.87 28.03
C ARG A 123 -1.41 -5.01 26.55
N ASP A 124 -1.72 -3.90 25.88
CA ASP A 124 -2.05 -3.94 24.46
C ASP A 124 -0.84 -4.36 23.61
N TYR A 125 0.36 -3.94 24.01
CA TYR A 125 1.60 -4.36 23.36
C TYR A 125 1.81 -5.87 23.50
N GLU A 126 1.59 -6.45 24.68
CA GLU A 126 1.70 -7.90 24.87
C GLU A 126 0.68 -8.67 24.03
N LEU A 127 -0.56 -8.18 23.91
CA LEU A 127 -1.55 -8.76 23.00
C LEU A 127 -1.10 -8.70 21.54
N TYR A 128 -0.54 -7.54 21.13
CA TYR A 128 -0.07 -7.35 19.76
C TYR A 128 1.16 -8.22 19.46
N LYS A 129 2.08 -8.35 20.41
CA LYS A 129 3.24 -9.22 20.31
C LYS A 129 2.81 -10.68 20.17
N ALA A 130 1.90 -11.17 21.00
CA ALA A 130 1.35 -12.52 20.89
C ALA A 130 0.69 -12.76 19.52
N TYR A 131 0.00 -11.76 18.98
CA TYR A 131 -0.51 -11.79 17.61
C TYR A 131 0.59 -11.89 16.56
N LEU A 132 1.64 -11.07 16.66
CA LEU A 132 2.77 -11.09 15.72
C LEU A 132 3.51 -12.43 15.74
N GLU A 133 3.66 -13.08 16.89
CA GLU A 133 4.28 -14.40 16.99
C GLU A 133 3.47 -15.47 16.23
N VAL A 134 2.14 -15.43 16.31
CA VAL A 134 1.26 -16.32 15.53
C VAL A 134 1.32 -15.97 14.05
N TRP A 135 1.32 -14.68 13.73
CA TRP A 135 1.43 -14.17 12.37
C TRP A 135 2.71 -14.67 11.70
N LEU A 136 3.87 -14.51 12.36
CA LEU A 136 5.18 -14.90 11.83
C LEU A 136 5.29 -16.40 11.56
N ARG A 137 4.71 -17.25 12.41
CA ARG A 137 4.72 -18.71 12.23
C ARG A 137 3.86 -19.19 11.07
N ARG A 138 2.93 -18.36 10.59
CA ARG A 138 1.88 -18.76 9.63
C ARG A 138 1.83 -17.89 8.38
N ALA A 139 2.71 -16.90 8.28
CA ALA A 139 2.78 -16.00 7.15
C ALA A 139 3.36 -16.72 5.94
N GLU A 140 2.59 -16.72 4.85
CA GLU A 140 3.00 -17.22 3.55
C GLU A 140 3.08 -16.05 2.57
N PRO A 141 4.08 -16.01 1.68
CA PRO A 141 4.17 -14.96 0.68
C PRO A 141 2.99 -15.04 -0.30
N ASP A 142 2.36 -13.90 -0.58
CA ASP A 142 1.33 -13.75 -1.60
C ASP A 142 1.90 -12.98 -2.81
N PHE A 143 2.12 -13.74 -3.89
CA PHE A 143 2.72 -13.24 -5.12
C PHE A 143 1.70 -12.66 -6.11
N LYS A 144 0.40 -12.59 -5.78
CA LYS A 144 -0.64 -12.20 -6.73
C LYS A 144 -0.40 -10.79 -7.31
N GLU A 145 -0.20 -9.81 -6.44
CA GLU A 145 -0.02 -8.40 -6.84
C GLU A 145 1.29 -8.20 -7.62
N ILE A 146 2.39 -8.81 -7.18
CA ILE A 146 3.69 -8.67 -7.86
C ILE A 146 3.70 -9.37 -9.24
N SER A 147 3.08 -10.56 -9.35
CA SER A 147 2.93 -11.25 -10.63
C SER A 147 2.11 -10.44 -11.62
N GLU A 148 1.05 -9.80 -11.13
CA GLU A 148 0.23 -8.89 -11.92
C GLU A 148 1.02 -7.65 -12.37
N ALA A 149 1.80 -7.05 -11.47
CA ALA A 149 2.65 -5.92 -11.78
C ALA A 149 3.70 -6.25 -12.85
N CYS A 150 4.40 -7.38 -12.73
CA CYS A 150 5.36 -7.83 -13.75
C CYS A 150 4.72 -7.98 -15.13
N ARG A 151 3.51 -8.56 -15.20
CA ARG A 151 2.80 -8.71 -16.47
C ARG A 151 2.36 -7.37 -17.08
N VAL A 152 1.98 -6.40 -16.25
CA VAL A 152 1.47 -5.09 -16.72
C VAL A 152 2.61 -4.13 -17.07
N MET A 153 3.73 -4.18 -16.35
CA MET A 153 4.83 -3.23 -16.52
C MET A 153 5.88 -3.65 -17.56
N GLY A 154 5.94 -4.95 -17.90
CA GLY A 154 6.96 -5.52 -18.78
C GLY A 154 8.29 -5.76 -18.09
#